data_AF-E4XFX7-F1
#
_entry.id   AF-E4XFX7-F1
#
_cell.length_a   1.000
_cell.length_b   1.000
_cell.length_c   1.000
_cell.angle_alpha   90.00
_cell.angle_beta   90.00
_cell.angle_gamma   90.00
#
_symmetry.space_group_name_H-M   'P 1'
#
loop_
_entity.id
_entity.type
_entity.pdbx_description
1 polymer ?
#
loop_
_entity_poly.entity_id
_entity_poly.type
_entity_poly.pdbx_seq_one_letter_code
_entity_poly.pdbx_strand_id
1 'polypeptide(L)'
;MNAAGFNIMGKEHPISPVFIGEARLAADLANKLLDCGIFVIAFSYPVVPEGKARIRVQISAAHSDAQIDQTVDAFVRCAKELNILD
;
A
#
# COMPACT_ATOMS: atom_id res chain seq x y z
N MET A 1 1.13 0.88 -9.72
CA MET A 1 0.59 1.92 -8.80
C MET A 1 1.22 3.32 -8.96
N ASN A 2 2.48 3.51 -9.36
CA ASN A 2 3.02 4.87 -9.64
C ASN A 2 2.15 5.69 -10.61
N ALA A 3 1.61 5.04 -11.66
CA ALA A 3 0.70 5.66 -12.62
C ALA A 3 -0.61 6.18 -11.99
N ALA A 4 -1.00 5.64 -10.82
CA ALA A 4 -2.17 6.08 -10.07
C ALA A 4 -1.85 7.20 -9.06
N GLY A 5 -0.60 7.67 -8.97
CA GLY A 5 -0.19 8.78 -8.11
C GLY A 5 0.47 8.37 -6.79
N PHE A 6 0.56 7.07 -6.47
CA PHE A 6 1.31 6.63 -5.30
C PHE A 6 2.81 6.87 -5.44
N ASN A 7 3.46 7.26 -4.34
CA ASN A 7 4.91 7.24 -4.24
C ASN A 7 5.39 5.85 -3.79
N ILE A 8 6.12 5.15 -4.66
CA ILE A 8 6.60 3.79 -4.43
C ILE A 8 8.10 3.70 -4.72
N MET A 9 8.83 3.06 -3.81
CA MET A 9 10.24 2.71 -3.98
C MET A 9 10.42 1.22 -4.26
N GLY A 10 11.66 0.79 -4.55
CA GLY A 10 11.99 -0.64 -4.70
C GLY A 10 11.82 -1.16 -6.13
N LYS A 11 12.11 -0.33 -7.14
CA LYS A 11 12.28 -0.82 -8.51
C LYS A 11 13.30 -1.97 -8.51
N GLU A 12 12.97 -3.07 -9.20
CA GLU A 12 13.79 -4.29 -9.27
C GLU A 12 14.06 -4.96 -7.92
N HIS A 13 13.18 -4.73 -6.93
CA HIS A 13 13.24 -5.36 -5.61
C HIS A 13 11.87 -6.01 -5.27
N PRO A 14 11.81 -7.20 -4.66
CA PRO A 14 10.53 -7.88 -4.30
C PRO A 14 9.73 -7.17 -3.19
N ILE A 15 10.23 -6.04 -2.68
CA ILE A 15 9.56 -5.23 -1.67
C ILE A 15 9.28 -3.88 -2.30
N SER A 16 8.01 -3.48 -2.30
CA SER A 16 7.54 -2.21 -2.84
C SER A 16 6.86 -1.40 -1.72
N PRO A 17 7.59 -0.51 -1.04
CA PRO A 17 7.00 0.35 -0.01
C PRO A 17 6.13 1.42 -0.65
N VAL A 18 4.87 1.51 -0.24
CA VAL A 18 3.91 2.53 -0.67
C VAL A 18 3.83 3.60 0.42
N PHE A 19 4.31 4.81 0.14
CA PHE A 19 4.37 5.89 1.12
C PHE A 19 3.02 6.57 1.28
N ILE A 20 2.54 6.65 2.52
CA ILE A 20 1.28 7.31 2.90
C ILE A 20 1.55 8.58 3.72
N GLY A 21 2.66 8.60 4.45
CA GLY A 21 3.09 9.74 5.28
C GLY A 21 2.50 9.68 6.69
N GLU A 22 1.18 9.72 6.80
CA GLU A 22 0.46 9.76 8.08
C GLU A 22 0.10 8.34 8.58
N ALA A 23 0.28 8.11 9.89
CA ALA A 23 0.17 6.78 10.49
C ALA A 23 -1.26 6.25 10.54
N ARG A 24 -2.23 7.09 10.88
CA ARG A 24 -3.64 6.71 10.93
C ARG A 24 -4.17 6.40 9.53
N LEU A 25 -3.88 7.24 8.53
CA LEU A 25 -4.26 6.97 7.14
C LEU A 25 -3.64 5.67 6.60
N ALA A 26 -2.38 5.37 6.98
CA ALA A 26 -1.76 4.11 6.60
C ALA A 26 -2.47 2.89 7.23
N ALA A 27 -2.85 2.99 8.50
CA ALA A 27 -3.59 1.94 9.20
C ALA A 27 -5.01 1.77 8.63
N ASP A 28 -5.72 2.87 8.38
CA ASP A 28 -7.08 2.86 7.82
C ASP A 28 -7.08 2.25 6.41
N LEU A 29 -6.08 2.57 5.59
CA LEU A 29 -5.90 1.95 4.27
C LEU A 29 -5.63 0.45 4.37
N ALA A 30 -4.77 0.02 5.30
CA ALA A 30 -4.48 -1.41 5.51
C ALA A 30 -5.73 -2.18 5.97
N ASN A 31 -6.53 -1.60 6.86
CA ASN A 31 -7.81 -2.20 7.30
C ASN A 31 -8.81 -2.31 6.14
N LYS A 32 -8.97 -1.26 5.33
CA LYS A 32 -9.85 -1.32 4.14
C LYS A 32 -9.39 -2.33 3.11
N LEU A 33 -8.09 -2.47 2.90
CA LEU A 33 -7.53 -3.49 2.01
C LEU A 33 -7.81 -4.90 2.55
N LEU A 34 -7.75 -5.10 3.86
CA LEU A 34 -8.11 -6.36 4.48
C LEU A 34 -9.59 -6.71 4.24
N ASP A 35 -10.50 -5.74 4.33
CA ASP A 35 -11.92 -5.92 3.97
C ASP A 35 -12.11 -6.31 2.49
N CYS A 36 -11.15 -5.95 1.62
CA CYS A 36 -11.10 -6.35 0.22
C CYS A 36 -10.42 -7.71 -0.02
N GLY A 37 -10.03 -8.41 1.05
CA GLY A 37 -9.31 -9.69 0.98
C GLY A 37 -7.80 -9.55 0.76
N ILE A 38 -7.23 -8.35 0.91
CA ILE A 38 -5.81 -8.06 0.68
C ILE A 38 -5.15 -7.77 2.03
N PHE A 39 -4.39 -8.73 2.51
CA PHE A 39 -3.65 -8.58 3.75
C PHE A 39 -2.33 -7.83 3.53
N VAL A 40 -2.22 -6.65 4.12
CA VAL A 40 -1.00 -5.83 4.13
C VAL A 40 -0.78 -5.22 5.52
N ILE A 41 0.46 -4.85 5.81
CA ILE A 41 0.83 -4.22 7.08
C ILE A 41 1.29 -2.77 6.85
N ALA A 42 0.69 -1.86 7.60
CA ALA A 42 1.15 -0.48 7.73
C ALA A 42 2.29 -0.39 8.75
N PHE A 43 3.35 0.32 8.40
CA PHE A 43 4.42 0.69 9.32
C PHE A 43 4.37 2.18 9.63
N SER A 44 4.44 2.49 10.91
CA SER A 44 4.52 3.83 11.48
C SER A 44 5.66 3.90 12.49
N TYR A 45 5.86 5.07 13.12
CA TYR A 45 6.78 5.19 14.25
C TYR A 45 6.47 4.16 15.35
N PRO A 46 7.48 3.55 16.00
CA PRO A 46 8.93 3.78 15.88
C PRO A 46 9.63 2.96 14.78
N VAL A 47 8.90 2.14 14.02
CA VAL A 47 9.47 1.27 12.98
C VAL A 47 10.01 2.08 11.79
N VAL A 48 9.39 3.22 11.51
CA VAL A 48 9.82 4.20 10.51
C VAL A 48 9.80 5.61 11.12
N PRO A 49 10.55 6.58 10.57
CA PRO A 49 10.50 7.96 11.06
C PRO A 49 9.07 8.53 11.03
N GLU A 50 8.79 9.47 11.94
CA GLU A 50 7.52 10.21 11.94
C GLU A 50 7.27 10.89 10.59
N GLY A 51 6.00 10.96 10.19
CA GLY A 51 5.60 11.50 8.88
C GLY A 51 6.02 10.66 7.67
N LYS A 52 6.57 9.45 7.88
CA LYS A 52 6.97 8.52 6.81
C LYS A 52 6.26 7.17 6.91
N ALA A 53 5.04 7.16 7.40
CA ALA A 53 4.23 5.95 7.44
C ALA A 53 4.05 5.37 6.03
N ARG A 54 4.07 4.04 5.92
CA ARG A 54 4.05 3.34 4.63
C ARG A 54 3.50 1.94 4.77
N ILE A 55 2.88 1.44 3.71
CA ILE A 55 2.50 0.03 3.60
C ILE A 55 3.63 -0.71 2.88
N ARG A 56 4.10 -1.83 3.47
CA ARG A 56 5.12 -2.68 2.83
C ARG A 56 4.43 -3.78 2.04
N VAL A 57 4.41 -3.64 0.72
CA VAL A 57 3.97 -4.72 -0.18
C VAL A 57 5.15 -5.63 -0.49
N GLN A 58 4.93 -6.94 -0.43
CA GLN A 58 5.95 -7.95 -0.72
C GLN A 58 5.43 -8.88 -1.80
N ILE A 59 6.08 -8.87 -2.96
CA ILE A 59 5.70 -9.68 -4.12
C ILE A 59 6.48 -10.98 -4.07
N SER A 60 5.78 -12.07 -4.36
CA SER A 60 6.29 -13.44 -4.41
C SER A 60 5.88 -14.05 -5.75
N ALA A 61 6.70 -14.97 -6.26
CA ALA A 61 6.39 -15.75 -7.47
C ALA A 61 5.13 -16.61 -7.34
N ALA A 62 4.61 -16.81 -6.13
CA ALA A 62 3.35 -17.49 -5.90
C ALA A 62 2.11 -16.64 -6.26
N HIS A 63 2.26 -15.33 -6.44
CA HIS A 63 1.16 -14.47 -6.86
C HIS A 63 0.97 -14.55 -8.38
N SER A 64 -0.28 -14.66 -8.82
CA SER A 64 -0.62 -14.52 -10.23
C SER A 64 -0.76 -13.05 -10.62
N ASP A 65 -0.61 -12.74 -11.91
CA ASP A 65 -0.81 -11.39 -12.43
C ASP A 65 -2.20 -10.85 -12.07
N ALA A 66 -3.24 -11.69 -12.13
CA ALA A 66 -4.59 -11.31 -11.74
C ALA A 66 -4.71 -10.93 -10.25
N GLN A 67 -3.97 -11.59 -9.35
CA GLN A 67 -3.92 -11.19 -7.94
C GLN A 67 -3.21 -9.85 -7.75
N ILE A 68 -2.17 -9.59 -8.56
CA ILE A 68 -1.47 -8.30 -8.57
C ILE A 68 -2.41 -7.19 -9.05
N ASP A 69 -3.12 -7.41 -10.16
CA ASP A 69 -4.07 -6.43 -10.71
C ASP A 69 -5.20 -6.14 -9.71
N GLN A 70 -5.81 -7.18 -9.13
CA GLN A 70 -6.81 -7.02 -8.07
C GLN A 70 -6.27 -6.21 -6.89
N THR A 71 -5.02 -6.45 -6.51
CA THR A 71 -4.37 -5.72 -5.41
C THR A 71 -4.21 -4.24 -5.78
N VAL A 72 -3.71 -3.95 -6.99
CA VAL A 72 -3.54 -2.57 -7.47
C VAL A 72 -4.88 -1.82 -7.50
N ASP A 73 -5.93 -2.44 -8.03
CA ASP A 73 -7.26 -1.83 -8.13
C ASP A 73 -7.85 -1.52 -6.75
N ALA A 74 -7.72 -2.45 -5.79
CA ALA A 74 -8.17 -2.23 -4.43
C ALA A 74 -7.40 -1.10 -3.74
N PHE A 75 -6.07 -1.03 -3.91
CA PHE A 75 -5.26 0.08 -3.40
C PHE A 75 -5.76 1.43 -3.91
N VAL A 76 -5.98 1.56 -5.22
CA VAL A 76 -6.46 2.81 -5.83
C VAL A 76 -7.84 3.17 -5.31
N ARG A 77 -8.78 2.22 -5.29
CA ARG A 77 -10.14 2.45 -4.79
C ARG A 77 -10.15 2.88 -3.33
N CYS A 78 -9.51 2.13 -2.44
CA CYS A 78 -9.50 2.43 -1.01
C CYS A 78 -8.76 3.74 -0.70
N ALA A 79 -7.71 4.07 -1.44
CA ALA A 79 -7.01 5.35 -1.29
C ALA A 79 -7.87 6.55 -1.70
N LYS A 80 -8.66 6.45 -2.78
CA LYS A 80 -9.63 7.48 -3.17
C LYS A 80 -10.72 7.65 -2.11
N GLU A 81 -11.28 6.56 -1.59
CA GLU A 81 -12.28 6.61 -0.51
C GLU A 81 -11.75 7.31 0.76
N LEU A 82 -10.45 7.18 1.04
CA LEU A 82 -9.78 7.80 2.18
C LEU A 82 -9.20 9.19 1.86
N ASN A 83 -9.41 9.71 0.66
CA ASN A 83 -8.83 10.98 0.18
C ASN A 83 -7.29 11.02 0.28
N ILE A 84 -6.63 9.88 0.08
CA ILE A 84 -5.17 9.77 -0.03
C ILE A 84 -4.73 10.09 -1.47
N LEU A 85 -5.58 9.80 -2.45
CA LEU A 85 -5.39 10.08 -3.88
C LEU A 85 -6.66 10.70 -4.47
N ASP A 86 -6.48 11.52 -5.51
CA ASP A 86 -7.55 12.10 -6.32
C ASP A 86 -8.08 11.12 -7.37
#